data_AF-A0A5E5R2F9-F1
#
_entry.id   AF-A0A5E5R2F9-F1
#
_cell.length_a   1.000
_cell.length_b   1.000
_cell.length_c   1.000
_cell.angle_alpha   90.00
_cell.angle_beta   90.00
_cell.angle_gamma   90.00
#
_symmetry.space_group_name_H-M   'P 1'
#
loop_
_entity.id
_entity.type
_entity.pdbx_description
1 polymer ?
#
loop_
_entity_poly.entity_id
_entity_poly.type
_entity_poly.pdbx_seq_one_letter_code
_entity_poly.pdbx_strand_id
1 'polypeptide(L)'
;MLAGRDGLSLDGGELFNGDGGRLDSQNSLSVSLGGVLHNQGGALVSEGRLTARAARLDNRGGTFSSAGALALTSQAALDNQGGRLLSDAGVTLKGASSTTAVPA
;
A
#
# COMPACT_ATOMS: atom_id res chain seq x y z
N MET A 1 14.08 -6.13 1.64
CA MET A 1 13.53 -5.68 0.34
C MET A 1 13.08 -6.89 -0.45
N LEU A 2 11.87 -6.85 -1.00
CA LEU A 2 11.35 -7.84 -1.95
C LEU A 2 11.09 -7.13 -3.28
N ALA A 3 11.52 -7.71 -4.40
CA ALA A 3 11.36 -7.09 -5.72
C ALA A 3 10.90 -8.08 -6.78
N GLY A 4 10.11 -7.61 -7.75
CA GLY A 4 9.63 -8.42 -8.88
C GLY A 4 9.58 -7.62 -10.18
N ARG A 5 10.15 -8.17 -11.26
CA ARG A 5 10.19 -7.52 -12.58
C ARG A 5 8.83 -7.57 -13.30
N ASP A 6 8.20 -8.74 -13.29
CA ASP A 6 6.96 -8.97 -14.04
C ASP A 6 5.69 -8.72 -13.21
N GLY A 7 5.86 -8.41 -11.92
CA GLY A 7 4.78 -8.24 -10.96
C GLY A 7 5.15 -8.79 -9.59
N LEU A 8 4.37 -8.45 -8.57
CA LEU A 8 4.39 -9.09 -7.26
C LEU A 8 2.94 -9.35 -6.81
N SER A 9 2.65 -10.56 -6.37
CA SER A 9 1.38 -10.91 -5.70
C SER A 9 1.69 -11.50 -4.33
N LEU A 10 1.10 -10.94 -3.29
CA LEU A 10 1.19 -11.45 -1.93
C LEU A 10 -0.20 -11.73 -1.40
N ASP A 11 -0.41 -12.98 -0.99
CA ASP A 11 -1.66 -13.46 -0.41
C ASP A 11 -1.35 -14.06 0.97
N GLY A 12 -2.08 -13.67 2.02
CA GLY A 12 -1.77 -14.16 3.36
C GLY A 12 -2.62 -13.62 4.49
N GLY A 13 -2.14 -13.82 5.73
CA GLY A 13 -2.76 -13.30 6.94
C GLY A 13 -2.37 -11.84 7.16
N GLU A 14 -1.12 -11.61 7.55
CA GLU A 14 -0.58 -10.27 7.81
C GLU A 14 0.69 -10.04 7.00
N LEU A 15 1.02 -8.78 6.74
CA LEU A 15 2.28 -8.38 6.11
C LEU A 15 2.96 -7.32 6.95
N PHE A 16 4.19 -7.62 7.38
CA PHE A 16 5.07 -6.69 8.08
C PHE A 16 6.07 -6.08 7.09
N ASN A 17 5.78 -4.86 6.65
CA ASN A 17 6.64 -4.05 5.78
C ASN A 17 7.08 -2.74 6.44
N GLY A 18 6.98 -2.62 7.77
CA GLY A 18 7.38 -1.42 8.49
C GLY A 18 8.89 -1.22 8.59
N ASP A 19 9.29 -0.12 9.21
CA ASP A 19 10.66 0.16 9.66
C ASP A 19 11.72 0.09 8.54
N GLY A 20 11.42 0.70 7.39
CA GLY A 20 12.29 0.67 6.20
C GLY A 20 12.09 -0.58 5.31
N GLY A 21 11.10 -1.42 5.62
CA GLY A 21 10.63 -2.47 4.71
C GLY A 21 10.28 -1.91 3.33
N ARG A 22 10.56 -2.71 2.30
CA ARG A 22 10.36 -2.28 0.90
C ARG A 22 9.92 -3.43 0.00
N LEU A 23 8.80 -3.22 -0.68
CA LEU A 23 8.31 -4.02 -1.80
C LEU A 23 8.36 -3.18 -3.07
N ASP A 24 9.06 -3.67 -4.10
CA ASP A 24 9.18 -3.03 -5.40
C ASP A 24 8.67 -3.93 -6.53
N SER A 25 7.71 -3.45 -7.30
CA SER A 25 7.32 -4.11 -8.55
C SER A 25 7.60 -3.21 -9.75
N GLN A 26 8.32 -3.74 -10.76
CA GLN A 26 8.48 -3.07 -12.06
C GLN A 26 7.25 -3.24 -12.97
N ASN A 27 6.19 -3.89 -12.47
CA ASN A 27 4.88 -3.97 -13.09
C ASN A 27 3.81 -3.77 -12.00
N SER A 28 2.74 -4.56 -11.96
CA SER A 28 1.70 -4.41 -10.94
C SER A 28 2.06 -5.09 -9.62
N LEU A 29 1.72 -4.43 -8.51
CA LEU A 29 1.81 -4.96 -7.15
C LEU A 29 0.41 -5.24 -6.59
N SER A 30 0.15 -6.49 -6.23
CA SER A 30 -1.09 -6.93 -5.59
C SER A 30 -0.82 -7.49 -4.19
N VAL A 31 -1.55 -7.00 -3.20
CA VAL A 31 -1.50 -7.49 -1.82
C VAL A 31 -2.92 -7.79 -1.36
N SER A 32 -3.17 -9.03 -0.92
CA SER A 32 -4.47 -9.48 -0.43
C SER A 32 -4.29 -10.21 0.90
N LEU A 33 -4.75 -9.57 1.98
CA LEU A 33 -4.53 -10.01 3.34
C LEU A 33 -5.85 -10.20 4.08
N GLY A 34 -5.93 -11.26 4.89
CA GLY A 34 -7.04 -11.46 5.83
C GLY A 34 -6.92 -10.62 7.10
N GLY A 35 -5.73 -10.11 7.40
CA GLY A 35 -5.38 -9.38 8.62
C GLY A 35 -4.81 -7.99 8.31
N VAL A 36 -3.75 -7.58 9.02
CA VAL A 36 -3.20 -6.23 8.96
C VAL A 36 -2.07 -6.13 7.92
N LEU A 37 -2.07 -5.03 7.16
CA LEU A 37 -0.90 -4.55 6.42
C LEU A 37 -0.19 -3.49 7.26
N HIS A 38 0.98 -3.84 7.79
CA HIS A 38 1.86 -2.95 8.55
C HIS A 38 2.89 -2.32 7.62
N ASN A 39 2.71 -1.05 7.26
CA ASN A 39 3.61 -0.30 6.40
C ASN A 39 4.17 0.96 7.08
N GLN A 40 4.20 1.01 8.41
CA GLN A 40 4.70 2.16 9.14
C GLN A 40 6.19 2.43 8.83
N GLY A 41 6.52 3.60 8.29
CA GLY A 41 7.88 3.90 7.83
C GLY A 41 8.40 3.01 6.69
N GLY A 42 7.54 2.18 6.09
CA GLY A 42 7.83 1.29 4.98
C GLY A 42 7.46 1.86 3.62
N ALA A 43 7.74 1.10 2.56
CA ALA A 43 7.38 1.46 1.20
C ALA A 43 6.83 0.26 0.40
N LEU A 44 5.70 0.48 -0.28
CA LEU A 44 5.21 -0.36 -1.36
C LEU A 44 5.21 0.49 -2.64
N VAL A 45 5.99 0.07 -3.63
CA VAL A 45 6.22 0.81 -4.88
C VAL A 45 5.91 -0.09 -6.07
N SER A 46 5.20 0.48 -7.04
CA SER A 46 4.75 -0.19 -8.25
C SER A 46 4.93 0.73 -9.45
N GLU A 47 5.66 0.28 -10.47
CA GLU A 47 5.74 0.95 -11.78
C GLU A 47 4.47 0.71 -12.64
N GLY A 48 3.58 -0.19 -12.20
CA GLY A 48 2.23 -0.35 -12.72
C GLY A 48 1.18 0.03 -11.69
N ARG A 49 0.06 -0.69 -11.67
CA ARG A 49 -1.02 -0.51 -10.68
C ARG A 49 -0.63 -1.12 -9.34
N LEU A 50 -0.90 -0.40 -8.25
CA LEU A 50 -0.83 -0.94 -6.89
C LEU A 50 -2.24 -1.19 -6.34
N THR A 51 -2.53 -2.44 -5.98
CA THR A 51 -3.74 -2.80 -5.25
C THR A 51 -3.42 -3.45 -3.92
N ALA A 52 -3.95 -2.93 -2.82
CA ALA A 52 -3.85 -3.55 -1.50
C ALA A 52 -5.24 -3.73 -0.87
N ARG A 53 -5.51 -4.94 -0.39
CA ARG A 53 -6.72 -5.31 0.35
C ARG A 53 -6.30 -5.94 1.67
N ALA A 54 -6.87 -5.46 2.76
CA ALA A 54 -6.58 -5.97 4.10
C ALA A 54 -7.77 -5.76 5.04
N ALA A 55 -7.79 -6.43 6.19
CA ALA A 55 -8.72 -6.10 7.25
C ALA A 55 -8.43 -4.67 7.77
N ARG A 56 -7.16 -4.36 8.04
CA ARG A 56 -6.68 -3.02 8.44
C ARG A 56 -5.44 -2.64 7.64
N LEU A 57 -5.30 -1.37 7.31
CA LEU A 57 -4.13 -0.79 6.66
C LEU A 57 -3.49 0.24 7.60
N ASP A 58 -2.25 0.00 8.05
CA ASP A 58 -1.45 0.97 8.83
C ASP A 58 -0.29 1.48 7.96
N ASN A 59 -0.40 2.73 7.51
CA ASN A 59 0.58 3.41 6.67
C ASN A 59 1.21 4.63 7.37
N ARG A 60 1.23 4.67 8.70
CA ARG A 60 1.74 5.84 9.42
C ARG A 60 3.22 6.09 9.12
N GLY A 61 3.56 7.27 8.61
CA GLY A 61 4.92 7.58 8.15
C GLY A 61 5.42 6.73 6.96
N GLY A 62 4.58 5.83 6.44
CA GLY A 62 4.89 4.95 5.32
C GLY A 62 4.58 5.55 3.97
N THR A 63 4.81 4.77 2.91
CA THR A 63 4.53 5.18 1.53
C THR A 63 3.88 4.05 0.73
N PHE A 64 2.78 4.38 0.05
CA PHE A 64 2.29 3.65 -1.12
C PHE A 64 2.53 4.51 -2.36
N SER A 65 3.19 3.96 -3.37
CA SER A 65 3.50 4.65 -4.62
C SER A 65 3.18 3.79 -5.84
N SER A 66 2.49 4.39 -6.80
CA SER A 66 2.02 3.70 -8.01
C SER A 66 2.21 4.62 -9.23
N ALA A 67 2.90 4.17 -10.27
CA ALA A 67 2.91 4.87 -11.56
C ALA A 67 1.62 4.58 -12.37
N GLY A 68 0.82 3.61 -11.94
CA GLY A 68 -0.56 3.41 -12.39
C GLY A 68 -1.57 3.85 -11.32
N ALA A 69 -2.77 3.27 -11.33
CA ALA A 69 -3.77 3.56 -10.29
C ALA A 69 -3.39 2.93 -8.94
N LEU A 70 -3.64 3.68 -7.85
CA LEU A 70 -3.51 3.21 -6.48
C LEU A 70 -4.90 2.88 -5.93
N ALA A 71 -5.15 1.63 -5.59
CA ALA A 71 -6.41 1.20 -4.99
C ALA A 71 -6.18 0.50 -3.65
N LEU A 72 -6.67 1.11 -2.57
CA LEU A 72 -6.56 0.60 -1.21
C LEU A 72 -7.96 0.26 -0.68
N THR A 73 -8.12 -0.98 -0.21
CA THR A 73 -9.36 -1.46 0.42
C THR A 73 -9.06 -1.94 1.83
N SER A 74 -9.72 -1.36 2.81
CA SER A 74 -9.72 -1.81 4.20
C SER A 74 -11.14 -2.16 4.64
N GLN A 75 -11.31 -3.28 5.33
CA GLN A 75 -12.60 -3.65 5.93
C GLN A 75 -12.90 -2.86 7.20
N ALA A 76 -11.86 -2.46 7.92
CA ALA A 76 -11.93 -1.65 9.13
C ALA A 76 -11.32 -0.26 8.87
N ALA A 77 -10.11 -0.02 9.37
CA ALA A 77 -9.45 1.28 9.32
C ALA A 77 -8.29 1.32 8.31
N LEU A 78 -8.23 2.42 7.57
CA LEU A 78 -7.05 2.87 6.83
C LEU A 78 -6.45 4.06 7.57
N ASP A 79 -5.30 3.84 8.21
CA ASP A 79 -4.53 4.85 8.94
C ASP A 79 -3.36 5.33 8.08
N ASN A 80 -3.41 6.59 7.65
CA ASN A 80 -2.37 7.21 6.83
C ASN A 80 -1.78 8.46 7.50
N GLN A 81 -1.78 8.53 8.84
CA GLN A 81 -1.27 9.72 9.54
C GLN A 81 0.24 9.89 9.29
N GLY A 82 0.64 11.02 8.70
CA GLY A 82 2.01 11.28 8.29
C GLY A 82 2.54 10.38 7.16
N GLY A 83 1.67 9.55 6.57
CA GLY A 83 2.00 8.66 5.45
C GLY A 83 1.73 9.31 4.09
N ARG A 84 2.26 8.69 3.03
CA ARG A 84 2.11 9.15 1.64
C ARG A 84 1.36 8.14 0.78
N LEU A 85 0.44 8.65 -0.04
CA LEU A 85 -0.30 7.91 -1.04
C LEU A 85 -0.06 8.61 -2.38
N LEU A 86 0.77 8.03 -3.25
CA LEU A 86 1.23 8.61 -4.50
C LEU A 86 0.70 7.76 -5.67
N SER A 87 0.15 8.43 -6.68
CA SER A 87 -0.42 7.77 -7.85
C SER A 87 -0.42 8.70 -9.06
N ASP A 88 0.10 8.23 -10.19
CA ASP A 88 0.05 9.00 -11.45
C ASP A 88 -1.30 8.86 -12.17
N ALA A 89 -2.13 7.88 -11.80
CA ALA A 89 -3.45 7.64 -12.38
C ALA A 89 -4.61 7.75 -11.37
N GLY A 90 -4.35 8.34 -10.20
CA GLY A 90 -5.35 8.62 -9.18
C GLY A 90 -5.43 7.57 -8.04
N VAL A 91 -6.04 7.98 -6.93
CA VAL A 91 -6.13 7.19 -5.68
C VAL A 91 -7.57 6.83 -5.40
N THR A 92 -7.84 5.54 -5.15
CA THR A 92 -9.13 5.04 -4.68
C THR A 92 -8.98 4.42 -3.30
N LEU A 93 -9.75 4.92 -2.33
CA LEU A 93 -9.81 4.39 -0.96
C LEU A 93 -11.21 3.82 -0.70
N LYS A 94 -11.27 2.60 -0.16
CA LYS A 94 -12.52 1.96 0.28
C LYS A 94 -12.36 1.48 1.72
N GLY A 95 -13.21 1.95 2.63
CA GLY A 95 -13.15 1.66 4.07
C GLY A 95 -13.29 2.92 4.93
N ALA A 96 -13.30 2.79 6.25
CA ALA A 96 -13.20 3.94 7.13
C ALA A 96 -11.76 4.46 7.10
N SER A 97 -11.55 5.68 6.60
CA SER A 97 -10.22 6.26 6.43
C SER A 97 -9.99 7.44 7.38
N SER A 98 -8.79 7.50 7.96
CA SER A 98 -8.29 8.69 8.66
C SER A 98 -7.02 9.14 7.95
N THR A 99 -7.11 10.21 7.16
CA THR A 99 -5.98 10.68 6.34
C THR A 99 -5.78 12.19 6.45
N THR A 100 -4.52 12.59 6.61
CA THR A 100 -4.00 13.90 6.20
C THR A 100 -3.16 13.65 4.96
N ALA A 101 -3.81 13.37 3.83
CA ALA A 101 -3.11 13.17 2.57
C ALA A 101 -2.56 14.53 2.11
N VAL A 102 -1.25 14.61 1.85
CA VAL A 102 -0.69 15.68 1.02
C VAL A 102 -0.79 15.17 -0.41
N PRO A 103 -1.78 15.60 -1.22
CA PRO A 103 -1.74 15.34 -2.65
C PRO A 103 -0.48 16.01 -3.23
N ALA A 104 0.23 15.28 -4.08
CA ALA A 104 1.23 15.88 -4.95
C ALA A 104 0.54 16.74 -6.01
#